data_AF-A0A128FD47-F1
#
_entry.id   AF-A0A128FD47-F1
#
_cell.length_a   1.000
_cell.length_b   1.000
_cell.length_c   1.000
_cell.angle_alpha   90.00
_cell.angle_beta   90.00
_cell.angle_gamma   90.00
#
_symmetry.space_group_name_H-M   'P 1'
#
loop_
_entity.id
_entity.type
_entity.pdbx_description
1 polymer ?
#
loop_
_entity_poly.entity_id
_entity_poly.type
_entity_poly.pdbx_seq_one_letter_code
_entity_poly.pdbx_strand_id
1 'polypeptide(L)'
;MEPGILFTERPFGLLELHSRDADELVSAGKAILDGTGMVSSSAMKPEILFQHIIQDIADQHAILLTETEVPQWLFPGSLSLLIEMVPALFVCLAANEAEKVSPAITLVDVQMMGASGRVLIAGRSDELEICLSAIESALN
;
A
#
# COMPACT_ATOMS: atom_id res chain seq x y z
N MET A 1 16.00 -10.62 11.82
CA MET A 1 15.67 -9.32 11.21
C MET A 1 16.56 -9.08 9.99
N GLU A 2 15.95 -8.74 8.85
CA GLU A 2 16.62 -8.51 7.57
C GLU A 2 16.02 -7.26 6.87
N PRO A 3 16.82 -6.47 6.14
CA PRO A 3 16.30 -5.38 5.33
C PRO A 3 15.75 -5.91 4.00
N GLY A 4 14.48 -5.65 3.69
CA GLY A 4 13.90 -5.99 2.39
C GLY A 4 14.00 -4.85 1.39
N ILE A 5 13.84 -3.61 1.83
CA ILE A 5 13.92 -2.43 0.96
C ILE A 5 14.78 -1.38 1.62
N LEU A 6 15.73 -0.83 0.86
CA LEU A 6 16.47 0.38 1.22
C LEU A 6 16.57 1.25 -0.02
N PHE A 7 15.90 2.40 0.00
CA PHE A 7 15.83 3.29 -1.14
C PHE A 7 15.98 4.74 -0.72
N THR A 8 16.63 5.54 -1.55
CA THR A 8 16.88 6.96 -1.30
C THR A 8 16.36 7.78 -2.47
N GLU A 9 15.39 8.64 -2.20
CA GLU A 9 14.98 9.69 -3.11
C GLU A 9 15.63 11.03 -2.74
N ARG A 10 15.42 12.07 -3.57
CA ARG A 10 15.93 13.40 -3.23
C ARG A 10 15.32 13.96 -1.93
N PRO A 11 13.99 13.93 -1.69
CA PRO A 11 13.41 14.56 -0.52
C PRO A 11 13.27 13.62 0.70
N PHE A 12 13.40 12.30 0.54
CA PHE A 12 13.23 11.33 1.63
C PHE A 12 13.94 10.00 1.34
N GLY A 13 14.08 9.18 2.38
CA GLY A 13 14.54 7.79 2.28
C GLY A 13 13.49 6.81 2.82
N LEU A 14 13.53 5.58 2.32
CA LEU A 14 12.63 4.49 2.69
C LEU A 14 13.48 3.29 3.14
N LEU A 15 13.10 2.72 4.29
CA LEU A 15 13.66 1.49 4.83
C LEU A 15 12.52 0.57 5.24
N GLU A 16 12.54 -0.67 4.76
CA GLU A 16 11.70 -1.77 5.20
C GLU A 16 12.56 -2.80 5.92
N LEU A 17 12.09 -3.23 7.09
CA LEU A 17 12.70 -4.29 7.89
C LEU A 17 11.65 -5.35 8.16
N HIS A 18 12.01 -6.61 7.96
CA HIS A 18 11.15 -7.74 8.31
C HIS A 18 11.86 -8.73 9.23
N SER A 19 11.07 -9.41 10.05
CA SER A 19 11.48 -10.54 10.87
C SER A 19 10.28 -11.46 11.10
N ARG A 20 10.55 -12.73 11.40
CA ARG A 20 9.53 -13.68 11.87
C ARG A 20 9.21 -13.46 13.36
N ASP A 21 10.06 -12.73 14.07
CA ASP A 21 9.90 -12.35 15.47
C ASP A 21 9.50 -10.87 15.58
N ALA A 22 8.33 -10.61 16.14
CA ALA A 22 7.81 -9.26 16.32
C ALA A 22 8.62 -8.47 17.36
N ASP A 23 9.21 -9.12 18.35
CA ASP A 23 9.98 -8.45 19.40
C ASP A 23 11.27 -7.84 18.85
N GLU A 24 11.90 -8.49 17.85
CA GLU A 24 13.03 -7.94 17.12
C GLU A 24 12.66 -6.63 16.41
N LEU A 25 11.50 -6.58 15.76
CA LEU A 25 11.02 -5.40 15.04
C LEU A 25 10.69 -4.25 16.00
N VAL A 26 10.04 -4.55 17.15
CA VAL A 26 9.75 -3.54 18.18
C VAL A 26 11.05 -2.98 18.76
N SER A 27 12.04 -3.83 19.03
CA SER A 27 13.35 -3.41 19.52
C SER A 27 14.09 -2.54 18.51
N ALA A 28 14.05 -2.90 17.22
CA ALA A 28 14.69 -2.12 16.16
C ALA A 28 14.01 -0.76 15.94
N GLY A 29 12.68 -0.72 15.93
CA GLY A 29 11.91 0.53 15.84
C GLY A 29 12.25 1.48 17.00
N LYS A 30 12.36 0.94 18.22
CA LYS A 30 12.80 1.72 19.39
C LYS A 30 14.22 2.26 19.21
N ALA A 31 15.17 1.42 18.78
CA ALA A 31 16.55 1.85 18.54
C ALA A 31 16.66 2.98 17.50
N ILE A 32 15.85 2.94 16.44
CA ILE A 32 15.78 3.99 15.41
C ILE A 32 15.24 5.30 16.00
N LEU A 33 14.15 5.23 16.78
CA LEU A 33 13.54 6.40 17.41
C LEU A 33 14.50 7.02 18.43
N ASP A 34 15.14 6.20 19.28
CA ASP A 34 16.13 6.64 20.27
C ASP A 34 17.35 7.30 19.57
N GLY A 35 17.84 6.71 18.48
CA GLY A 35 18.99 7.22 17.71
C GLY A 35 18.71 8.50 16.93
N THR A 36 17.45 8.74 16.53
CA THR A 36 17.02 9.95 15.81
C THR A 36 16.45 11.03 16.74
N GLY A 37 16.20 10.71 18.00
CA GLY A 37 15.57 11.61 18.96
C GLY A 37 14.09 11.90 18.65
N MET A 38 13.44 11.04 17.85
CA MET A 38 12.04 11.19 17.46
C MET A 38 11.13 10.32 18.33
N VAL A 39 9.83 10.62 18.31
CA VAL A 39 8.78 9.77 18.89
C VAL A 39 7.85 9.29 17.78
N SER A 40 7.25 8.11 17.96
CA SER A 40 6.37 7.52 16.93
C SER A 40 5.19 8.43 16.55
N SER A 41 4.67 9.21 17.51
CA SER A 41 3.59 10.18 17.27
C SER A 41 4.00 11.41 16.43
N SER A 42 5.30 11.58 16.13
CA SER A 42 5.79 12.64 15.25
C SER A 42 5.66 12.29 13.77
N ALA A 43 5.27 11.06 13.43
CA ALA A 43 5.02 10.67 12.06
C ALA A 43 3.89 11.50 11.43
N MET A 44 4.04 11.85 10.15
CA MET A 44 2.98 12.49 9.39
C MET A 44 1.78 11.54 9.30
N LYS A 45 0.59 12.07 9.61
CA LYS A 45 -0.64 11.29 9.51
C LYS A 45 -0.94 10.98 8.04
N PRO A 46 -1.41 9.78 7.72
CA PRO A 46 -1.83 9.45 6.37
C PRO A 46 -3.08 10.25 5.98
N GLU A 47 -3.17 10.62 4.72
CA GLU A 47 -4.31 11.28 4.09
C GLU A 47 -4.59 10.62 2.74
N ILE A 48 -5.84 10.23 2.52
CA ILE A 48 -6.29 9.78 1.20
C ILE A 48 -6.51 11.00 0.33
N LEU A 49 -5.75 11.10 -0.77
CA LEU A 49 -5.87 12.18 -1.75
C LEU A 49 -6.95 11.86 -2.80
N PHE A 50 -7.07 10.58 -3.16
CA PHE A 50 -8.01 10.11 -4.15
C PHE A 50 -8.42 8.67 -3.89
N GLN A 51 -9.68 8.34 -4.12
CA GLN A 51 -10.18 6.97 -4.13
C GLN A 51 -11.32 6.82 -5.14
N HIS A 52 -11.31 5.75 -5.93
CA HIS A 52 -12.38 5.47 -6.89
C HIS A 52 -12.45 3.98 -7.25
N ILE A 53 -13.66 3.41 -7.26
CA ILE A 53 -13.94 2.11 -7.86
C ILE A 53 -14.29 2.31 -9.34
N ILE A 54 -13.40 1.89 -10.23
CA ILE A 54 -13.59 1.90 -11.67
C ILE A 54 -14.27 0.58 -12.06
N GLN A 55 -15.36 0.67 -12.82
CA GLN A 55 -16.10 -0.48 -13.31
C GLN A 55 -15.79 -0.72 -14.78
N ASP A 56 -15.94 -1.97 -15.22
CA ASP A 56 -15.83 -2.37 -16.63
C ASP A 56 -14.54 -1.84 -17.28
N ILE A 57 -13.39 -2.21 -16.72
CA ILE A 57 -12.08 -1.78 -17.23
C ILE A 57 -11.93 -2.18 -18.70
N ALA A 58 -11.72 -1.19 -19.57
CA ALA A 58 -11.49 -1.43 -20.99
C ALA A 58 -10.23 -2.29 -21.23
N ASP A 59 -10.22 -3.02 -22.33
CA ASP A 59 -9.12 -3.90 -22.74
C ASP A 59 -7.76 -3.18 -22.83
N GLN A 60 -7.72 -2.03 -23.50
CA GLN A 60 -6.52 -1.20 -23.61
C GLN A 60 -6.07 -0.67 -22.25
N HIS A 61 -7.01 -0.35 -21.37
CA HIS A 61 -6.69 0.15 -20.03
C HIS A 61 -6.08 -0.96 -19.17
N ALA A 62 -6.63 -2.18 -19.22
CA ALA A 62 -6.08 -3.35 -18.52
C ALA A 62 -4.63 -3.65 -18.94
N ILE A 63 -4.34 -3.56 -20.25
CA ILE A 63 -2.98 -3.76 -20.79
C ILE A 63 -2.01 -2.70 -20.25
N LEU A 64 -2.43 -1.44 -20.21
CA LEU A 64 -1.58 -0.33 -19.77
C LEU A 64 -1.33 -0.32 -18.26
N LEU A 65 -2.30 -0.80 -17.47
CA LEU A 65 -2.19 -0.85 -16.00
C LEU A 65 -1.48 -2.09 -15.48
N THR A 66 -1.44 -3.18 -16.25
CA THR A 66 -0.77 -4.40 -15.79
C THR A 66 0.74 -4.22 -15.92
N GLU A 67 1.45 -4.19 -14.78
CA GLU A 67 2.91 -4.18 -14.80
C GLU A 67 3.46 -5.51 -15.32
N THR A 68 4.43 -5.45 -16.23
CA THR A 68 4.98 -6.64 -16.87
C THR A 68 5.86 -7.49 -15.97
N GLU A 69 6.31 -6.95 -14.83
CA GLU A 69 7.26 -7.61 -13.94
C GLU A 69 6.59 -8.31 -12.74
N VAL A 70 5.28 -8.12 -12.54
CA VAL A 70 4.50 -8.70 -11.43
C VAL A 70 3.49 -9.71 -11.98
N PRO A 71 3.31 -10.89 -11.35
CA PRO A 71 2.44 -11.95 -11.89
C PRO A 71 0.93 -11.69 -11.73
N GLN A 72 0.50 -10.51 -11.28
CA GLN A 72 -0.90 -10.20 -11.03
C GLN A 72 -1.47 -9.36 -12.19
N TRP A 73 -2.41 -9.95 -12.92
CA TRP A 73 -2.95 -9.36 -14.15
C TRP A 73 -4.30 -8.71 -13.90
N LEU A 74 -4.50 -7.53 -14.49
CA LEU A 74 -5.81 -6.91 -14.59
C LEU A 74 -6.51 -7.43 -15.85
N PHE A 75 -7.76 -7.89 -15.72
CA PHE A 75 -8.52 -8.41 -16.85
C PHE A 75 -9.53 -7.37 -17.38
N PRO A 76 -9.77 -7.33 -18.71
CA PRO A 76 -10.84 -6.51 -19.27
C PRO A 76 -12.20 -6.86 -18.66
N GLY A 77 -13.05 -5.86 -18.43
CA GLY A 77 -14.37 -5.99 -17.82
C GLY A 77 -14.37 -6.18 -16.30
N SER A 78 -13.19 -6.21 -15.67
CA SER A 78 -13.08 -6.28 -14.20
C SER A 78 -13.42 -4.94 -13.54
N LEU A 79 -13.65 -5.01 -12.22
CA LEU A 79 -13.75 -3.83 -11.37
C LEU A 79 -12.43 -3.63 -10.64
N SER A 80 -12.04 -2.37 -10.43
CA SER A 80 -10.81 -2.04 -9.71
C SER A 80 -10.97 -0.83 -8.80
N LEU A 81 -10.43 -0.93 -7.59
CA LEU A 81 -10.29 0.17 -6.65
C LEU A 81 -8.90 0.79 -6.82
N LEU A 82 -8.86 2.08 -7.14
CA LEU A 82 -7.66 2.90 -7.14
C LEU A 82 -7.67 3.80 -5.91
N ILE A 83 -6.58 3.80 -5.15
CA ILE A 83 -6.38 4.71 -4.02
C ILE A 83 -5.03 5.41 -4.18
N GLU A 84 -5.01 6.72 -3.92
CA GLU A 84 -3.80 7.53 -3.80
C GLU A 84 -3.76 8.18 -2.41
N MET A 85 -2.61 8.14 -1.75
CA MET A 85 -2.43 8.71 -0.42
C MET A 85 -1.03 9.26 -0.17
N VAL A 86 -0.92 10.08 0.87
CA VAL A 86 0.33 10.62 1.38
C VAL A 86 0.41 10.44 2.89
N PRO A 87 1.59 10.16 3.48
CA PRO A 87 2.86 9.80 2.83
C PRO A 87 2.77 8.50 2.02
N ALA A 88 3.59 8.38 0.96
CA ALA A 88 3.49 7.28 -0.01
C ALA A 88 3.58 5.87 0.61
N LEU A 89 4.43 5.70 1.63
CA LEU A 89 4.64 4.41 2.28
C LEU A 89 3.36 3.82 2.92
N PHE A 90 2.36 4.64 3.24
CA PHE A 90 1.11 4.15 3.85
C PHE A 90 0.25 3.30 2.91
N VAL A 91 0.50 3.30 1.59
CA VAL A 91 -0.19 2.36 0.70
C VAL A 91 0.12 0.90 1.01
N CYS A 92 1.26 0.60 1.64
CA CYS A 92 1.56 -0.75 2.10
C CYS A 92 0.62 -1.20 3.21
N LEU A 93 0.26 -0.29 4.13
CA LEU A 93 -0.74 -0.56 5.15
C LEU A 93 -2.10 -0.79 4.49
N ALA A 94 -2.49 0.07 3.54
CA ALA A 94 -3.75 -0.07 2.84
C ALA A 94 -3.87 -1.40 2.08
N ALA A 95 -2.82 -1.81 1.36
CA ALA A 95 -2.78 -3.09 0.67
C ALA A 95 -2.92 -4.28 1.64
N ASN A 96 -2.19 -4.25 2.76
CA ASN A 96 -2.24 -5.30 3.78
C ASN A 96 -3.63 -5.40 4.43
N GLU A 97 -4.26 -4.28 4.79
CA GLU A 97 -5.60 -4.29 5.39
C GLU A 97 -6.68 -4.75 4.40
N ALA A 98 -6.56 -4.38 3.12
CA ALA A 98 -7.46 -4.88 2.08
C ALA A 98 -7.38 -6.41 1.92
N GLU A 99 -6.16 -6.96 1.80
CA GLU A 99 -5.96 -8.40 1.62
C GLU A 99 -6.42 -9.20 2.85
N LYS A 100 -6.25 -8.65 4.06
CA LYS A 100 -6.73 -9.28 5.30
C LYS A 100 -8.25 -9.47 5.31
N VAL A 101 -9.02 -8.48 4.87
CA VAL A 101 -10.49 -8.54 4.90
C VAL A 101 -11.07 -9.25 3.68
N SER A 102 -10.36 -9.25 2.56
CA SER A 102 -10.77 -9.94 1.35
C SER A 102 -9.59 -10.63 0.66
N PRO A 103 -9.28 -11.89 1.04
CA PRO A 103 -8.14 -12.63 0.48
C PRO A 103 -8.27 -13.01 -1.00
N ALA A 104 -9.45 -12.79 -1.60
CA ALA A 104 -9.74 -13.12 -2.99
C ALA A 104 -9.46 -11.96 -3.96
N ILE A 105 -9.16 -10.77 -3.46
CA ILE A 105 -8.77 -9.64 -4.30
C ILE A 105 -7.41 -9.90 -4.95
N THR A 106 -7.15 -9.16 -6.02
CA THR A 106 -5.85 -9.12 -6.69
C THR A 106 -5.22 -7.75 -6.45
N LEU A 107 -4.05 -7.71 -5.82
CA LEU A 107 -3.21 -6.51 -5.72
C LEU A 107 -2.44 -6.34 -7.04
N VAL A 108 -3.01 -5.53 -7.93
CA VAL A 108 -2.46 -5.33 -9.29
C VAL A 108 -1.16 -4.53 -9.22
N ASP A 109 -1.14 -3.46 -8.42
CA ASP A 109 0.02 -2.59 -8.27
C ASP A 109 0.03 -1.91 -6.88
N VAL A 110 1.22 -1.77 -6.29
CA VAL A 110 1.46 -1.11 -5.00
C VAL A 110 2.68 -0.21 -5.14
N GLN A 111 2.46 1.05 -5.48
CA GLN A 111 3.49 2.07 -5.62
C GLN A 111 3.67 2.81 -4.31
N MET A 112 4.68 2.40 -3.54
CA MET A 112 5.01 2.96 -2.22
C MET A 112 6.13 4.02 -2.22
N MET A 113 6.65 4.36 -3.41
CA MET A 113 7.74 5.32 -3.61
C MET A 113 7.23 6.55 -4.39
N GLY A 114 7.82 7.72 -4.13
CA GLY A 114 7.41 8.99 -4.70
C GLY A 114 6.66 9.92 -3.75
N ALA A 115 6.21 11.06 -4.27
CA ALA A 115 5.56 12.11 -3.49
C ALA A 115 4.22 11.66 -2.88
N SER A 116 3.49 10.78 -3.58
CA SER A 116 2.29 10.09 -3.15
C SER A 116 2.42 8.61 -3.50
N GLY A 117 1.71 7.77 -2.75
CA GLY A 117 1.64 6.34 -2.96
C GLY A 117 0.34 5.98 -3.62
N ARG A 118 0.35 4.94 -4.46
CA ARG A 118 -0.85 4.44 -5.15
C ARG A 118 -1.00 2.93 -4.97
N VAL A 119 -2.23 2.47 -4.84
CA VAL A 119 -2.57 1.05 -4.87
C VAL A 119 -3.73 0.80 -5.80
N LEU A 120 -3.61 -0.23 -6.63
CA LEU A 120 -4.63 -0.69 -7.56
C LEU A 120 -5.04 -2.11 -7.18
N ILE A 121 -6.33 -2.29 -6.86
CA ILE A 121 -6.88 -3.55 -6.37
C ILE A 121 -7.99 -3.98 -7.32
N ALA A 122 -7.92 -5.18 -7.88
CA ALA A 122 -9.01 -5.77 -8.65
C ALA A 122 -9.80 -6.76 -7.80
N GLY A 123 -11.12 -6.82 -8.01
CA GLY A 123 -11.99 -7.70 -7.22
C GLY A 123 -13.47 -7.55 -7.59
N ARG A 124 -14.33 -8.18 -6.80
CA ARG A 124 -15.80 -8.02 -6.93
C ARG A 124 -16.25 -6.73 -6.23
N SER A 125 -17.37 -6.15 -6.67
CA SER A 125 -17.84 -4.85 -6.14
C SER A 125 -18.01 -4.86 -4.62
N ASP A 126 -18.61 -5.93 -4.07
CA ASP A 126 -18.82 -6.13 -2.63
C ASP A 126 -17.49 -6.20 -1.87
N GLU A 127 -16.50 -6.88 -2.43
CA GLU A 127 -15.16 -6.99 -1.84
C GLU A 127 -14.43 -5.65 -1.83
N LEU A 128 -14.49 -4.89 -2.94
CA LEU A 128 -13.81 -3.61 -3.05
C LEU A 128 -14.39 -2.56 -2.08
N GLU A 129 -15.70 -2.58 -1.84
CA GLU A 129 -16.34 -1.72 -0.83
C GLU A 129 -15.91 -2.07 0.60
N ILE A 130 -15.79 -3.37 0.90
CA ILE A 130 -15.28 -3.84 2.20
C ILE A 130 -13.82 -3.44 2.39
N CYS A 131 -12.98 -3.62 1.36
CA CYS A 131 -11.58 -3.21 1.38
C CYS A 131 -11.46 -1.71 1.63
N LEU A 132 -12.23 -0.88 0.91
CA LEU A 132 -12.21 0.57 1.09
C LEU A 132 -12.56 0.96 2.53
N SER A 133 -13.61 0.37 3.09
CA SER A 133 -14.04 0.63 4.47
C SER A 133 -12.96 0.22 5.49
N ALA A 134 -12.28 -0.90 5.26
CA ALA A 134 -11.19 -1.38 6.12
C ALA A 134 -9.97 -0.46 6.06
N ILE A 135 -9.61 0.01 4.87
CA ILE A 135 -8.52 0.97 4.67
C ILE A 135 -8.83 2.28 5.39
N GLU A 136 -10.01 2.86 5.17
CA GLU A 136 -10.43 4.10 5.84
C GLU A 136 -10.40 3.95 7.37
N SER A 137 -10.82 2.79 7.89
CA SER A 137 -10.77 2.53 9.34
C SER A 137 -9.36 2.40 9.88
N ALA A 138 -8.40 1.91 9.09
CA ALA A 138 -7.02 1.71 9.52
C ALA A 138 -6.17 2.98 9.48
N LEU A 139 -6.58 3.98 8.69
CA LEU A 139 -5.89 5.26 8.55
C LEU A 139 -6.36 6.33 9.57
N ASN A 140 -7.49 6.11 10.24
CA ASN A 140 -8.04 6.96 11.30
C ASN A 140 -7.45 6.63 12.68
#